data_AF-A0AAT9GJT7-F1
#
_entry.id   AF-A0AAT9GJT7-F1
#
_cell.length_a   1.000
_cell.length_b   1.000
_cell.length_c   1.000
_cell.angle_alpha   90.00
_cell.angle_beta   90.00
_cell.angle_gamma   90.00
#
_symmetry.space_group_name_H-M   'P 1'
#
loop_
_entity.id
_entity.type
_entity.pdbx_description
1 polymer ?
#
loop_
_entity_poly.entity_id
_entity_poly.type
_entity_poly.pdbx_seq_one_letter_code
_entity_poly.pdbx_strand_id
1 'polypeptide(L)'
;MYIYNVTIQLAWGIHEDWLEWMKTKHIPEVMATGCFTEFRFVRVLELDETEGPTYATQYFAATKEDYDRYIEHHASALRKDTLDVWGNQFAGFRSLMQVVN
;
A
#
# COMPACT_ATOMS: atom_id res chain seq x y z
N MET A 1 4.42 11.38 14.42
CA MET A 1 3.96 10.96 13.08
C MET A 1 4.48 9.56 12.79
N TYR A 2 3.63 8.73 12.19
CA TYR A 2 3.95 7.36 11.82
C TYR A 2 3.76 7.17 10.31
N ILE A 3 4.55 6.27 9.73
CA ILE A 3 4.45 5.90 8.32
C ILE A 3 4.12 4.42 8.24
N TYR A 4 2.96 4.10 7.69
CA TYR A 4 2.61 2.75 7.29
C TYR A 4 3.07 2.52 5.86
N ASN A 5 4.11 1.70 5.70
CA ASN A 5 4.68 1.37 4.40
C ASN A 5 4.19 0.00 3.92
N VAL A 6 3.74 -0.04 2.67
CA VAL A 6 3.35 -1.25 1.95
C VAL A 6 4.25 -1.38 0.73
N THR A 7 5.10 -2.39 0.69
CA THR A 7 5.94 -2.70 -0.48
C THR A 7 5.38 -3.91 -1.19
N ILE A 8 5.16 -3.81 -2.50
CA ILE A 8 4.56 -4.85 -3.34
C ILE A 8 5.40 -5.04 -4.60
N GLN A 9 5.85 -6.26 -4.85
CA GLN A 9 6.27 -6.73 -6.16
C GLN A 9 5.09 -7.40 -6.85
N LEU A 10 4.91 -7.16 -8.13
CA LEU A 10 3.80 -7.70 -8.91
C LEU A 10 4.30 -8.33 -10.20
N ALA A 11 3.58 -9.34 -10.70
CA ALA A 11 3.89 -9.94 -11.99
C ALA A 11 3.64 -8.93 -13.12
N TRP A 12 4.48 -8.97 -14.16
CA TRP A 12 4.33 -8.10 -15.34
C TRP A 12 2.95 -8.14 -15.98
N GLY A 13 2.29 -9.31 -15.97
CA GLY A 13 0.98 -9.52 -16.61
C GLY A 13 -0.16 -8.70 -16.02
N ILE A 14 -0.02 -8.17 -14.80
CA ILE A 14 -1.04 -7.32 -14.16
C ILE A 14 -0.59 -5.87 -13.98
N HIS A 15 0.60 -5.51 -14.48
CA HIS A 15 1.26 -4.28 -14.06
C HIS A 15 0.48 -3.01 -14.38
N GLU A 16 0.04 -2.85 -15.64
CA GLU A 16 -0.66 -1.64 -16.05
C GLU A 16 -2.01 -1.49 -15.33
N ASP A 17 -2.81 -2.56 -15.30
CA ASP A 17 -4.13 -2.56 -14.65
C ASP A 17 -4.03 -2.38 -13.14
N TRP A 18 -3.05 -3.03 -12.49
CA TRP A 18 -2.79 -2.87 -11.06
C TRP A 18 -2.36 -1.44 -10.72
N LEU A 19 -1.50 -0.85 -11.56
CA LEU A 19 -1.03 0.52 -11.35
C LEU A 19 -2.18 1.53 -11.45
N GLU A 20 -3.07 1.36 -12.42
CA GLU A 20 -4.26 2.20 -12.56
C GLU A 20 -5.25 1.99 -11.41
N TRP A 21 -5.48 0.74 -11.02
CA TRP A 21 -6.35 0.39 -9.89
C TRP A 21 -5.86 0.97 -8.56
N MET A 22 -4.55 0.96 -8.31
CA MET A 22 -3.95 1.59 -7.14
C MET A 22 -4.26 3.09 -7.08
N LYS A 23 -4.11 3.78 -8.22
CA LYS A 23 -4.31 5.23 -8.31
C LYS A 23 -5.78 5.65 -8.24
N THR A 24 -6.67 4.87 -8.84
CA THR A 24 -8.07 5.26 -9.03
C THR A 24 -9.04 4.66 -8.01
N LYS A 25 -8.66 3.55 -7.35
CA LYS A 25 -9.51 2.87 -6.37
C LYS A 25 -8.83 2.68 -5.02
N HIS A 26 -7.76 1.88 -4.96
CA HIS A 26 -7.27 1.39 -3.66
C HIS A 26 -6.68 2.49 -2.76
N ILE A 27 -5.76 3.31 -3.28
CA ILE A 27 -5.18 4.42 -2.52
C ILE A 27 -6.29 5.40 -2.12
N PRO A 28 -7.18 5.84 -3.02
CA PRO A 28 -8.34 6.65 -2.64
C PRO A 28 -9.20 6.05 -1.51
N GLU A 29 -9.50 4.76 -1.55
CA GLU A 29 -10.28 4.08 -0.50
C GLU A 29 -9.53 4.03 0.84
N VAL A 30 -8.22 3.76 0.83
CA VAL A 30 -7.38 3.82 2.05
C VAL A 30 -7.38 5.24 2.63
N MET A 31 -7.24 6.27 1.79
CA MET A 31 -7.26 7.66 2.24
C MET A 31 -8.65 8.08 2.75
N ALA A 32 -9.73 7.58 2.15
CA ALA A 32 -11.10 7.85 2.55
C ALA A 32 -11.45 7.31 3.95
N THR A 33 -10.65 6.40 4.52
CA THR A 33 -10.80 5.97 5.92
C THR A 33 -10.58 7.11 6.93
N GLY A 34 -9.95 8.20 6.51
CA GLY A 34 -9.59 9.31 7.41
C GLY A 34 -8.55 8.93 8.47
N CYS A 35 -7.86 7.79 8.32
CA CYS A 35 -6.79 7.36 9.22
C CYS A 35 -5.41 7.88 8.80
N PHE A 36 -5.30 8.41 7.58
CA PHE A 36 -4.06 8.93 7.02
C PHE A 36 -4.26 10.33 6.49
N THR A 37 -3.23 11.17 6.66
CA THR A 37 -3.24 12.58 6.27
C THR A 37 -2.60 12.81 4.91
N GLU A 38 -1.70 11.92 4.51
CA GLU A 38 -0.93 12.02 3.29
C GLU A 38 -0.51 10.62 2.81
N PHE A 39 -0.18 10.50 1.52
CA PHE A 39 0.49 9.33 0.99
C PHE A 39 1.61 9.68 0.00
N ARG A 40 2.52 8.73 -0.20
CA ARG A 40 3.48 8.70 -1.31
C ARG A 40 3.38 7.35 -2.00
N PHE A 41 3.16 7.35 -3.30
CA PHE A 41 3.18 6.15 -4.12
C PHE A 41 4.37 6.22 -5.07
N VAL A 42 5.31 5.28 -4.90
CA VAL A 42 6.62 5.32 -5.55
C VAL A 42 6.97 3.97 -6.14
N ARG A 43 7.75 3.97 -7.23
CA ARG A 43 8.42 2.77 -7.74
C ARG A 43 9.75 2.61 -7.02
N VAL A 44 10.06 1.40 -6.59
CA VAL A 44 11.38 1.06 -6.05
C VAL A 44 12.30 0.75 -7.23
N LEU A 45 13.42 1.46 -7.30
CA LEU A 45 14.41 1.30 -8.37
C LEU A 45 15.55 0.40 -7.90
N GLU A 46 16.42 -0.02 -8.84
CA GLU A 46 17.63 -0.82 -8.56
C GLU A 46 17.34 -2.19 -7.91
N LEU A 47 16.16 -2.76 -8.18
CA LEU A 47 15.81 -4.14 -7.84
C LEU A 47 15.80 -5.02 -9.11
N ASP A 48 15.90 -6.33 -8.91
CA ASP A 48 15.64 -7.29 -9.97
C ASP A 48 14.15 -7.25 -10.35
N GLU A 49 13.88 -6.88 -11.61
CA GLU A 49 12.53 -6.79 -12.16
C GLU A 49 12.23 -7.93 -13.15
N THR A 50 13.02 -9.00 -13.17
CA THR A 50 12.79 -10.15 -14.06
C THR A 50 11.37 -10.71 -13.91
N GLU A 51 10.91 -10.88 -12.65
CA GLU A 51 9.56 -11.36 -12.33
C GLU A 51 8.52 -10.23 -12.28
N GLY A 52 8.96 -8.98 -12.24
CA GLY A 52 8.10 -7.81 -12.29
C GLY A 52 8.51 -6.65 -11.37
N PRO A 53 7.87 -5.49 -11.52
CA PRO A 53 8.28 -4.26 -10.86
C PRO A 53 7.87 -4.25 -9.39
N THR A 54 8.59 -3.47 -8.58
CA THR A 54 8.30 -3.27 -7.16
C THR A 54 7.87 -1.82 -6.90
N TYR A 55 6.79 -1.66 -6.14
CA TYR A 55 6.27 -0.37 -5.71
C TYR A 55 6.19 -0.32 -4.19
N ALA A 56 6.31 0.90 -3.65
CA ALA A 56 6.01 1.17 -2.25
C ALA A 56 4.93 2.25 -2.16
N THR A 57 3.98 2.04 -1.25
CA THR A 57 3.02 3.06 -0.84
C THR A 57 3.23 3.37 0.63
N GLN A 58 3.51 4.63 0.93
CA GLN A 58 3.69 5.14 2.28
C GLN A 58 2.46 5.96 2.65
N TYR A 59 1.80 5.59 3.73
CA TYR A 59 0.66 6.31 4.28
C TYR A 59 1.05 6.96 5.62
N PHE A 60 0.75 8.25 5.78
CA PHE A 60 1.21 9.06 6.90
C PHE A 60 0.08 9.23 7.92
N ALA A 61 0.23 8.60 9.09
CA ALA A 61 -0.68 8.73 10.22
C ALA A 61 -0.13 9.79 11.19
N ALA A 62 -1.00 10.71 11.63
CA ALA A 62 -0.59 11.77 12.55
C ALA A 62 -0.17 11.19 13.90
N THR A 63 -0.98 10.26 14.42
CA THR A 63 -0.76 9.56 15.69
C THR A 63 -0.68 8.04 15.51
N LYS A 64 -0.33 7.34 16.60
CA LYS A 64 -0.31 5.88 16.61
C LYS A 64 -1.74 5.31 16.62
N GLU A 65 -2.65 6.01 17.28
CA GLU A 65 -4.06 5.67 17.39
C GLU A 65 -4.77 5.73 16.03
N ASP A 66 -4.41 6.68 15.15
CA ASP A 66 -4.92 6.73 13.78
C ASP A 66 -4.52 5.48 12.97
N TYR A 67 -3.25 5.06 13.11
CA TYR A 67 -2.78 3.82 12.49
C TYR A 67 -3.49 2.59 13.07
N ASP A 68 -3.66 2.52 14.39
CA ASP A 68 -4.33 1.37 15.02
C ASP A 68 -5.81 1.29 14.58
N ARG A 69 -6.50 2.43 14.49
CA ARG A 69 -7.86 2.52 13.93
C ARG A 69 -7.93 1.95 12.51
N TYR A 70 -6.95 2.25 11.66
CA TYR A 70 -6.85 1.66 10.32
C TYR A 70 -6.70 0.13 10.37
N ILE A 71 -5.79 -0.37 11.21
CA ILE A 71 -5.54 -1.82 11.32
C ILE A 71 -6.78 -2.57 11.83
N GLU A 72 -7.44 -2.04 12.85
CA GLU A 72 -8.56 -2.71 13.53
C GLU A 72 -9.84 -2.69 12.68
N HIS A 73 -10.12 -1.58 11.99
CA HIS A 73 -11.43 -1.40 11.35
C HIS A 73 -11.43 -1.48 9.82
N HIS A 74 -10.29 -1.23 9.17
CA HIS A 74 -10.27 -1.04 7.71
C HIS A 74 -9.35 -2.01 6.98
N ALA A 75 -8.20 -2.34 7.57
CA ALA A 75 -7.13 -3.05 6.87
C ALA A 75 -7.54 -4.45 6.39
N SER A 76 -8.37 -5.18 7.14
CA SER A 76 -8.82 -6.53 6.75
C SER A 76 -9.63 -6.50 5.44
N ALA A 77 -10.63 -5.63 5.35
CA ALA A 77 -11.48 -5.51 4.16
C ALA A 77 -10.70 -5.04 2.93
N LEU A 78 -9.87 -4.01 3.07
CA LEU A 78 -9.07 -3.47 1.97
C LEU A 78 -8.03 -4.47 1.45
N ARG A 79 -7.38 -5.23 2.34
CA ARG A 79 -6.45 -6.31 1.94
C ARG A 79 -7.17 -7.45 1.24
N LYS A 80 -8.38 -7.78 1.69
CA LYS A 80 -9.22 -8.79 1.04
C LYS A 80 -9.63 -8.35 -0.37
N ASP A 81 -10.05 -7.11 -0.58
CA ASP A 81 -10.37 -6.58 -1.92
C ASP A 81 -9.15 -6.69 -2.86
N THR A 82 -7.95 -6.33 -2.39
CA THR A 82 -6.72 -6.52 -3.19
C THR A 82 -6.50 -7.98 -3.58
N LEU A 83 -6.68 -8.91 -2.64
CA LEU A 83 -6.49 -10.35 -2.89
C LEU A 83 -7.57 -10.90 -3.83
N ASP A 84 -8.81 -10.47 -3.69
CA ASP A 84 -9.93 -10.92 -4.53
C ASP A 84 -9.74 -10.47 -5.99
N VAL A 85 -9.17 -9.28 -6.21
CA VAL A 85 -8.92 -8.74 -7.57
C VAL A 85 -7.67 -9.37 -8.22
N TRP A 86 -6.57 -9.52 -7.48
CA TRP A 86 -5.26 -9.86 -8.08
C TRP A 86 -4.76 -11.28 -7.78
N GLY A 87 -5.37 -11.97 -6.81
CA GLY A 87 -4.99 -13.31 -6.40
C GLY A 87 -3.51 -13.40 -5.99
N ASN A 88 -2.81 -14.39 -6.52
CA ASN A 88 -1.41 -14.68 -6.18
C ASN A 88 -0.39 -13.99 -7.11
N GLN A 89 -0.81 -12.98 -7.89
CA GLN A 89 0.05 -12.30 -8.87
C GLN A 89 0.89 -11.16 -8.27
N PHE A 90 0.87 -11.01 -6.95
CA PHE A 90 1.67 -10.04 -6.24
C PHE A 90 2.17 -10.62 -4.91
N ALA A 91 3.30 -10.13 -4.44
CA ALA A 91 3.86 -10.41 -3.14
C ALA A 91 4.24 -9.09 -2.47
N GLY A 92 3.95 -8.97 -1.17
CA GLY A 92 4.25 -7.72 -0.48
C GLY A 92 4.26 -7.82 1.02
N PHE A 93 5.03 -6.94 1.64
CA PHE A 93 5.18 -6.86 3.08
C PHE A 93 4.86 -5.44 3.57
N ARG A 94 4.68 -5.33 4.89
CA ARG A 94 4.22 -4.11 5.55
C ARG A 94 5.16 -3.79 6.70
N SER A 95 5.42 -2.51 6.89
CA SER A 95 6.25 -2.02 7.99
C SER A 95 5.61 -0.76 8.58
N LEU A 96 5.67 -0.63 9.91
CA LEU A 96 5.33 0.59 10.61
C LEU A 96 6.63 1.30 11.00
N MET A 97 6.75 2.56 10.61
CA MET A 97 7.91 3.40 10.91
C MET A 97 7.47 4.62 11.71
N GLN A 98 8.36 5.13 12.55
CA GLN A 98 8.15 6.39 13.28
C GLN A 98 9.11 7.44 12.74
N VAL A 99 8.61 8.64 12.51
CA VAL A 99 9.45 9.80 12.19
C VAL A 99 10.09 10.33 13.47
N VAL A 100 11.41 10.53 13.44
CA VAL A 100 12.25 10.83 14.63
C VAL A 100 13.11 12.10 14.47
N ASN A 101 12.78 12.96 13.50
CA ASN A 101 13.48 14.22 13.25
C ASN A 101 12.67 15.45 13.68
#